data_AF-A0A964Q0L5-F1
#
_entry.id   AF-A0A964Q0L5-F1
#
_cell.length_a   1.000
_cell.length_b   1.000
_cell.length_c   1.000
_cell.angle_alpha   90.00
_cell.angle_beta   90.00
_cell.angle_gamma   90.00
#
_symmetry.space_group_name_H-M   'P 1'
#
loop_
_entity.id
_entity.type
_entity.pdbx_description
1 polymer ?
#
loop_
_entity_poly.entity_id
_entity_poly.type
_entity_poly.pdbx_seq_one_letter_code
_entity_poly.pdbx_strand_id
1 'polypeptide(L)' 'MGAEMVFKDNSTGFRTYIELASIGLELFIPIGLGAFLDTMWNVKPWLTLVGIVLGCTAATLHIVKRINS' A
#
# COMPACT_ATOMS: atom_id res chain seq x y z
N MET A 1 40.81 -2.62 -6.27
CA MET A 1 39.74 -2.96 -5.30
C MET A 1 38.97 -1.70 -4.86
N GLY A 2 38.35 -0.97 -5.79
CA GLY A 2 37.69 0.31 -5.45
C GLY A 2 36.61 0.79 -6.43
N ALA A 3 36.48 0.16 -7.60
CA ALA A 3 35.41 0.46 -8.57
C ALA A 3 34.20 -0.49 -8.45
N GLU A 4 34.33 -1.61 -7.75
CA GLU A 4 33.23 -2.57 -7.52
C GLU A 4 32.20 -2.08 -6.48
N MET A 5 32.55 -1.14 -5.60
CA MET A 5 31.65 -0.66 -4.54
C MET A 5 30.69 0.45 -4.98
N VAL A 6 30.79 0.97 -6.22
CA VAL A 6 29.96 2.09 -6.73
C VAL A 6 28.89 1.60 -7.72
N PHE A 7 28.81 0.30 -8.01
CA PHE A 7 27.60 -0.31 -8.57
C PHE A 7 26.73 -0.86 -7.43
N LYS A 8 26.44 -0.01 -6.43
CA LYS A 8 25.38 -0.31 -5.46
C LYS A 8 24.08 -0.26 -6.24
N ASP A 9 23.62 -1.44 -6.61
CA ASP A 9 22.43 -1.73 -7.42
C ASP A 9 21.30 -0.70 -7.21
N ASN A 10 21.17 0.24 -8.14
CA ASN A 10 20.10 1.25 -8.14
C ASN A 10 18.71 0.61 -8.34
N SER A 11 18.66 -0.64 -8.81
CA SER A 11 17.39 -1.35 -9.03
C SER A 11 16.70 -1.73 -7.72
N THR A 12 17.44 -2.05 -6.65
CA THR A 12 16.87 -2.33 -5.32
C THR A 12 16.19 -1.10 -4.72
N GLY A 13 16.80 0.08 -4.85
CA GLY A 13 16.21 1.34 -4.38
C GLY A 13 14.91 1.65 -5.11
N PHE A 14 14.95 1.60 -6.44
CA PHE A 14 13.77 1.82 -7.29
C PHE A 14 12.63 0.84 -7.01
N ARG A 15 12.94 -0.45 -6.81
CA ARG A 15 11.95 -1.49 -6.46
C ARG A 15 11.27 -1.19 -5.12
N THR A 16 12.03 -0.72 -4.14
CA THR A 16 11.49 -0.31 -2.83
C THR A 16 10.54 0.88 -2.96
N TYR A 17 10.86 1.87 -3.80
CA TYR A 17 9.96 3.01 -4.06
C TYR A 17 8.64 2.58 -4.69
N ILE A 18 8.67 1.68 -5.68
CA ILE A 18 7.45 1.15 -6.31
C ILE A 18 6.62 0.35 -5.30
N GLU A 19 7.26 -0.49 -4.49
CA GLU A 19 6.58 -1.27 -3.44
C GLU A 19 5.86 -0.35 -2.44
N LEU A 20 6.52 0.71 -1.98
CA LEU A 20 5.91 1.71 -1.09
C LEU A 20 4.73 2.43 -1.73
N ALA A 21 4.84 2.81 -3.00
CA ALA A 21 3.76 3.43 -3.74
C ALA A 21 2.55 2.49 -3.89
N SER A 22 2.80 1.20 -4.15
CA SER A 22 1.76 0.17 -4.24
C SER A 22 1.02 0.00 -2.91
N ILE A 23 1.76 -0.10 -1.79
CA ILE A 23 1.16 -0.21 -0.45
C ILE A 23 0.31 1.02 -0.12
N GLY A 24 0.77 2.22 -0.49
CA GLY A 24 0.00 3.45 -0.32
C GLY A 24 -1.33 3.44 -1.06
N LEU A 25 -1.34 2.92 -2.29
CA LEU A 25 -2.57 2.76 -3.08
C LEU A 25 -3.52 1.72 -2.49
N GLU A 26 -2.99 0.60 -2.00
CA GLU A 26 -3.78 -0.47 -1.34
C GLU A 26 -4.49 0.02 -0.07
N LEU A 27 -3.93 1.01 0.62
CA LEU A 27 -4.59 1.69 1.73
C LEU A 27 -5.60 2.72 1.24
N PHE A 28 -5.20 3.58 0.30
CA PHE A 28 -5.99 4.76 -0.05
C PHE A 28 -7.26 4.41 -0.86
N ILE A 29 -7.16 3.45 -1.78
CA ILE A 29 -8.28 3.04 -2.65
C ILE A 29 -9.50 2.57 -1.84
N PRO A 30 -9.40 1.57 -0.93
CA PRO A 30 -10.57 1.09 -0.19
C PRO A 30 -11.13 2.12 0.78
N ILE A 31 -10.28 2.97 1.38
CA ILE A 31 -10.73 4.08 2.25
C ILE A 31 -11.52 5.11 1.43
N GLY A 32 -10.97 5.55 0.31
CA GLY A 32 -11.61 6.53 -0.57
C GLY A 32 -12.92 6.00 -1.16
N LEU A 33 -12.94 4.72 -1.55
CA LEU A 33 -14.14 4.04 -2.03
C LEU A 33 -15.20 3.93 -0.91
N GLY A 34 -14.79 3.59 0.31
CA GLY A 34 -15.67 3.59 1.49
C GLY A 34 -16.29 4.96 1.75
N ALA A 35 -15.48 6.02 1.72
CA ALA A 35 -15.94 7.41 1.92
C ALA A 35 -16.88 7.91 0.81
N PHE A 36 -16.62 7.52 -0.44
CA PHE A 36 -17.48 7.84 -1.58
C PHE A 36 -18.85 7.17 -1.44
N LEU A 37 -18.87 5.86 -1.16
CA LEU A 37 -20.10 5.10 -0.99
C LEU A 37 -20.89 5.55 0.25
N ASP A 38 -20.19 5.89 1.33
CA ASP A 38 -20.78 6.52 2.51
C ASP A 38 -21.51 7.83 2.18
N THR A 39 -20.99 8.61 1.23
CA THR A 39 -21.63 9.85 0.74
C THR A 39 -22.82 9.57 -0.15
N MET A 40 -22.75 8.53 -0.99
CA MET A 40 -23.83 8.15 -1.89
C MET A 40 -25.04 7.56 -1.16
N TRP A 41 -24.81 6.76 -0.12
CA TRP A 41 -25.87 6.08 0.64
C TRP A 41 -26.19 6.72 1.99
N ASN A 42 -25.49 7.80 2.37
CA ASN A 42 -25.70 8.53 3.62
C ASN A 42 -25.55 7.64 4.88
N VAL A 43 -24.68 6.63 4.79
CA VAL A 43 -24.37 5.66 5.87
C VAL A 43 -23.04 5.97 6.57
N LYS A 44 -22.60 7.23 6.49
CA LYS A 44 -21.38 7.72 7.16
C LYS A 44 -21.39 7.40 8.66
N PRO A 45 -20.29 6.90 9.25
CA PRO A 45 -18.97 6.60 8.66
C PRO A 45 -18.71 5.10 8.43
N TRP A 46 -19.76 4.28 8.27
CA TRP A 46 -19.62 2.82 8.35
C TRP A 46 -18.81 2.21 7.20
N LEU A 47 -19.04 2.62 5.95
CA LEU A 47 -18.28 2.07 4.81
C LEU A 47 -16.84 2.58 4.78
N THR A 48 -16.60 3.80 5.28
CA THR A 48 -15.23 4.30 5.47
C THR A 48 -14.47 3.44 6.48
N LEU A 49 -15.10 3.06 7.60
CA LEU A 49 -14.49 2.16 8.59
C LEU A 49 -14.17 0.78 7.99
N VAL A 50 -15.11 0.22 7.23
CA VAL A 50 -14.87 -1.04 6.50
C VAL A 50 -13.70 -0.88 5.51
N GLY A 51 -13.65 0.23 4.78
CA GLY A 51 -12.57 0.57 3.86
C GLY A 51 -11.20 0.65 4.54
N ILE A 52 -11.13 1.25 5.74
CA ILE A 52 -9.91 1.30 6.55
C ILE A 52 -9.45 -0.11 6.94
N VAL A 53 -10.35 -0.93 7.46
CA VAL A 53 -10.02 -2.31 7.88
C VAL A 53 -9.54 -3.13 6.68
N LEU A 54 -10.22 -3.03 5.54
CA LEU A 54 -9.84 -3.72 4.31
C LEU A 54 -8.47 -3.23 3.78
N GLY A 55 -8.23 -1.92 3.75
CA GLY A 55 -6.95 -1.35 3.31
C GLY A 55 -5.79 -1.78 4.19
N CYS A 56 -5.95 -1.72 5.51
CA CYS A 56 -4.93 -2.19 6.45
C CYS A 56 -4.67 -3.69 6.30
N THR A 57 -5.70 -4.50 6.11
CA THR A 57 -5.57 -5.94 5.92
C THR A 57 -4.82 -6.25 4.63
N ALA A 58 -5.20 -5.62 3.51
CA ALA A 58 -4.55 -5.79 2.21
C ALA A 58 -3.06 -5.40 2.26
N ALA A 59 -2.74 -4.23 2.81
CA ALA A 59 -1.37 -3.77 2.96
C ALA A 59 -0.54 -4.70 3.85
N THR A 60 -1.12 -5.20 4.95
CA THR A 60 -0.44 -6.15 5.84
C THR A 60 -0.16 -7.48 5.12
N LEU A 61 -1.13 -8.02 4.38
CA LEU A 61 -0.93 -9.24 3.59
C LEU A 61 0.14 -9.08 2.51
N HIS A 62 0.23 -7.91 1.88
CA HIS A 62 1.30 -7.61 0.92
C HIS A 62 2.67 -7.65 1.59
N ILE A 63 2.83 -6.97 2.73
CA ILE A 63 4.09 -6.95 3.48
C ILE A 63 4.47 -8.36 3.95
N VAL A 64 3.52 -9.13 4.47
CA VAL A 64 3.77 -10.53 4.90
C VAL A 64 4.20 -11.39 3.71
N LYS A 65 3.53 -11.26 2.56
CA LYS A 65 3.91 -11.98 1.33
C LYS A 65 5.31 -11.58 0.86
N ARG A 66 5.70 -10.31 1.03
CA ARG A 66 7.02 -9.79 0.67
C ARG A 66 8.12 -10.33 1.58
N ILE A 67 7.85 -10.47 2.88
CA ILE A 67 8.81 -11.02 3.86
C ILE A 67 8.97 -12.53 3.68
N ASN A 68 7.89 -13.24 3.33
CA ASN A 68 7.90 -14.69 3.13
C ASN A 68 8.33 -15.12 1.72
N SER A 69 8.81 -14.20 0.89
CA SER A 69 9.24 -14.44 -0.50
C SER A 69 10.69 -14.05 -0.71
#